data_AF-A0AAN8HYE0-F1
#
_entry.id   AF-A0AAN8HYE0-F1
#
_cell.length_a   1.000
_cell.length_b   1.000
_cell.length_c   1.000
_cell.angle_alpha   90.00
_cell.angle_beta   90.00
_cell.angle_gamma   90.00
#
_symmetry.space_group_name_H-M   'P 1'
#
loop_
_entity.id
_entity.type
_entity.pdbx_description
1 polymer ?
#
loop_
_entity_poly.entity_id
_entity_poly.type
_entity_poly.pdbx_seq_one_letter_code
_entity_poly.pdbx_strand_id
1 'polypeptide(L)'
;MDKTESIVTVDDAVKKLDFLDSKDKIWTQEMLLQVTDKAVRLLDCDTQEELENFPLPTIHMSQAVLNQTRYPSVLLLVCQDKEQHKPDIHFFHCDEVEAEMVHADIDSAIGDNKHGKKMRLQTLKVNQEKMKRHRESILPPLGP
;
A
#
# COMPACT_ATOMS: atom_id res chain seq x y z
N MET A 1 19.99 12.56 -26.21
CA MET A 1 18.62 12.77 -25.68
C MET A 1 18.24 11.48 -24.96
N ASP A 2 18.33 11.48 -23.64
CA ASP A 2 17.80 10.38 -22.84
C ASP A 2 16.29 10.29 -23.10
N LYS A 3 15.84 9.14 -23.61
CA LYS A 3 14.43 8.78 -23.51
C LYS A 3 14.20 8.52 -22.03
N THR A 4 13.78 9.54 -21.29
CA THR A 4 13.16 9.33 -19.99
C THR A 4 12.03 8.34 -20.24
N GLU A 5 12.19 7.08 -19.83
CA GLU A 5 11.11 6.10 -19.79
C GLU A 5 10.01 6.72 -18.95
N SER A 6 9.01 7.30 -19.60
CA SER A 6 7.87 7.90 -18.92
C SER A 6 7.05 6.75 -18.33
N ILE A 7 7.02 6.65 -17.02
CA ILE A 7 6.13 5.74 -16.30
C ILE A 7 4.71 6.29 -16.46
N VAL A 8 3.87 5.61 -17.25
CA VAL A 8 2.49 6.04 -17.52
C VAL A 8 1.46 5.01 -17.08
N THR A 9 1.87 3.75 -16.92
CA THR A 9 1.02 2.67 -16.41
C THR A 9 1.62 2.01 -15.17
N VAL A 10 0.81 1.24 -14.46
CA VAL A 10 1.25 0.38 -13.35
C VAL A 10 2.27 -0.65 -13.84
N ASP A 11 2.04 -1.24 -15.01
CA ASP A 11 2.99 -2.18 -15.63
C ASP A 11 4.35 -1.54 -15.89
N ASP A 12 4.40 -0.26 -16.31
CA ASP A 12 5.66 0.46 -16.50
C ASP A 12 6.37 0.68 -15.16
N ALA A 13 5.61 1.00 -14.11
CA ALA A 13 6.15 1.19 -12.77
C ALA A 13 6.72 -0.13 -12.21
N VAL A 14 6.01 -1.24 -12.40
CA VAL A 14 6.43 -2.59 -12.01
C VAL A 14 7.69 -3.02 -12.77
N LYS A 15 7.73 -2.84 -14.10
CA LYS A 15 8.94 -3.09 -14.90
C LYS A 15 10.11 -2.24 -14.42
N LYS A 16 9.86 -0.99 -14.02
CA LYS A 16 10.91 -0.12 -13.48
C LYS A 16 11.45 -0.63 -12.15
N LEU A 17 10.56 -1.09 -11.25
CA LEU A 17 10.92 -1.70 -9.98
C LEU A 17 11.81 -2.94 -10.21
N ASP A 18 11.38 -3.87 -11.06
CA ASP A 18 12.14 -5.09 -11.38
C ASP A 18 13.49 -4.77 -12.03
N PHE A 19 13.53 -3.77 -12.91
CA PHE A 19 14.79 -3.31 -13.50
C PHE A 19 15.75 -2.76 -12.44
N LEU A 20 15.28 -1.93 -11.51
CA LEU A 20 16.11 -1.39 -10.44
C LEU A 20 16.60 -2.48 -9.48
N ASP A 21 15.74 -3.45 -9.16
CA ASP A 21 16.08 -4.62 -8.34
C ASP A 21 17.18 -5.46 -9.02
N SER A 22 17.07 -5.70 -10.33
CA SER A 22 18.11 -6.41 -11.12
C SER A 22 19.47 -5.73 -11.17
N LYS A 23 19.55 -4.48 -10.70
CA LYS A 23 20.77 -3.67 -10.62
C LYS A 23 21.23 -3.41 -9.19
N ASP A 24 20.63 -4.07 -8.21
CA ASP A 24 20.88 -3.88 -6.78
C ASP A 24 20.72 -2.39 -6.37
N LYS A 25 19.75 -1.70 -6.99
CA LYS A 25 19.45 -0.27 -6.74
C LYS A 25 18.26 -0.05 -5.82
N ILE A 26 17.76 -1.11 -5.19
CA ILE A 26 16.64 -1.05 -4.25
C ILE A 26 17.20 -1.15 -2.83
N TRP A 27 16.82 -0.21 -1.98
CA TRP A 27 16.95 -0.32 -0.53
C TRP A 27 15.55 -0.43 0.06
N THR A 28 15.41 -1.22 1.13
CA THR A 28 14.15 -1.43 1.83
C THR A 28 14.29 -1.02 3.29
N GLN A 29 13.20 -0.53 3.87
CA GLN A 29 13.08 -0.21 5.29
C GLN A 29 11.73 -0.75 5.77
N GLU A 30 11.73 -1.41 6.92
CA GLU A 30 10.51 -1.88 7.58
C GLU A 30 9.80 -0.70 8.24
N MET A 31 8.49 -0.63 8.04
CA MET A 31 7.63 0.45 8.54
C MET A 31 6.22 -0.08 8.79
N LEU A 32 5.49 0.55 9.71
CA LEU A 32 4.06 0.33 9.87
C LEU A 32 3.28 1.27 8.94
N LEU A 33 2.48 0.70 8.04
CA LEU A 33 1.54 1.47 7.22
C LEU A 33 0.18 1.56 7.93
N GLN A 34 -0.22 2.78 8.28
CA GLN A 34 -1.49 3.03 8.95
C GLN A 34 -2.44 3.87 8.08
N VAL A 35 -3.63 3.35 7.81
CA VAL A 35 -4.70 4.10 7.15
C VAL A 35 -5.60 4.74 8.19
N THR A 36 -5.93 6.01 8.02
CA THR A 36 -6.86 6.79 8.87
C THR A 36 -8.00 7.37 8.03
N ASP A 37 -8.93 8.08 8.65
CA ASP A 37 -9.99 8.83 7.96
C ASP A 37 -9.48 10.10 7.24
N LYS A 38 -8.20 10.44 7.42
CA LYS A 38 -7.58 11.67 6.91
C LYS A 38 -6.34 11.45 6.05
N ALA A 39 -5.60 10.37 6.30
CA ALA A 39 -4.30 10.11 5.66
C ALA A 39 -3.91 8.63 5.68
N VAL A 40 -2.96 8.26 4.82
CA VAL A 40 -2.11 7.09 4.96
C VAL A 40 -0.80 7.54 5.58
N ARG A 41 -0.35 6.88 6.65
CA ARG A 41 0.85 7.24 7.41
C ARG A 41 1.83 6.09 7.43
N LEU A 42 3.12 6.42 7.38
CA LEU A 42 4.21 5.49 7.64
C LEU A 42 4.76 5.82 9.02
N LEU A 43 4.81 4.81 9.88
CA LEU A 43 5.34 4.93 11.23
C LEU A 43 6.55 4.02 11.39
N ASP A 44 7.50 4.46 12.21
CA ASP A 44 8.59 3.61 12.64
C ASP A 44 8.07 2.44 13.49
N CYS A 45 8.62 1.23 13.26
CA CYS A 45 8.14 0.01 13.89
C CYS A 45 8.32 -0.01 15.41
N ASP A 46 9.39 0.62 15.92
CA ASP A 46 9.77 0.56 17.33
C ASP A 46 9.21 1.74 18.12
N THR A 47 9.33 2.94 17.57
CA THR A 47 9.02 4.20 18.27
C THR A 47 7.61 4.71 18.00
N GLN A 48 6.97 4.21 16.93
CA GLN A 48 5.73 4.77 16.37
C GLN A 48 5.86 6.24 15.94
N GLU A 49 7.08 6.74 15.76
CA GLU A 49 7.31 8.07 15.20
C GLU A 49 6.79 8.13 13.77
N GLU A 50 6.19 9.25 13.40
CA GLU A 50 5.69 9.47 12.04
C GLU A 50 6.87 9.72 11.10
N LEU A 51 7.07 8.80 10.15
CA LEU A 51 8.11 8.89 9.13
C LEU A 51 7.62 9.65 7.91
N GLU A 52 6.35 9.44 7.54
CA GLU A 52 5.71 10.08 6.40
C GLU A 52 4.19 10.12 6.58
N ASN A 53 3.54 11.14 6.02
CA ASN A 53 2.09 11.31 6.07
C ASN A 53 1.55 11.77 4.72
N PHE A 54 0.75 10.91 4.08
CA PHE A 54 0.07 11.15 2.82
C PHE A 54 -1.42 11.48 3.06
N PRO A 55 -1.84 12.76 3.06
CA PRO A 55 -3.25 13.11 3.18
C PRO A 55 -4.08 12.46 2.07
N LEU A 56 -5.28 11.96 2.38
CA LEU A 56 -6.13 11.29 1.37
C LEU A 56 -6.37 12.12 0.09
N PRO A 57 -6.47 13.47 0.12
CA PRO A 57 -6.59 14.27 -1.08
C PRO A 57 -5.38 14.26 -2.02
N THR A 58 -4.18 13.93 -1.53
CA THR A 58 -2.93 13.90 -2.33
C THR A 58 -2.70 12.52 -2.95
N ILE A 59 -3.41 11.49 -2.48
CA ILE A 59 -3.38 10.15 -3.06
C ILE A 59 -4.22 10.11 -4.34
N HIS A 60 -3.57 9.84 -5.46
CA HIS A 60 -4.18 9.73 -6.77
C HIS A 60 -4.62 8.31 -7.10
N MET A 61 -3.83 7.32 -6.69
CA MET A 61 -4.10 5.92 -6.96
C MET A 61 -3.51 5.03 -5.87
N SER A 62 -4.21 3.95 -5.58
CA SER A 62 -3.70 2.81 -4.84
C SER A 62 -4.01 1.56 -5.65
N GLN A 63 -3.09 0.59 -5.71
CA GLN A 63 -3.32 -0.68 -6.38
C GLN A 63 -2.53 -1.80 -5.73
N ALA A 64 -3.18 -2.96 -5.55
CA ALA A 64 -2.48 -4.20 -5.21
C ALA A 64 -1.89 -4.85 -6.46
N VAL A 65 -0.62 -5.20 -6.39
CA VAL A 65 0.17 -5.88 -7.42
C VAL A 65 0.60 -7.22 -6.84
N LEU A 66 -0.02 -8.30 -7.29
CA LEU A 66 0.18 -9.64 -6.75
C LEU A 66 0.98 -10.52 -7.71
N ASN A 67 2.03 -11.16 -7.21
CA ASN A 67 2.83 -12.16 -7.93
C ASN A 67 3.40 -11.67 -9.29
N GLN A 68 3.58 -10.36 -9.46
CA GLN A 68 4.18 -9.78 -10.68
C GLN A 68 5.65 -9.38 -10.49
N THR A 69 6.13 -9.38 -9.25
CA THR A 69 7.52 -9.06 -8.89
C THR A 69 8.10 -10.20 -8.05
N ARG A 70 9.37 -10.11 -7.65
CA ARG A 70 9.94 -11.02 -6.65
C ARG A 70 9.23 -10.96 -5.29
N TYR A 71 8.51 -9.87 -5.03
CA TYR A 71 7.67 -9.68 -3.85
C TYR A 71 6.25 -10.14 -4.17
N PRO A 72 5.70 -11.14 -3.44
CA PRO A 72 4.43 -11.77 -3.79
C PRO A 72 3.23 -10.86 -3.59
N SER A 73 3.29 -9.91 -2.65
CA SER A 73 2.21 -8.97 -2.35
C SER A 73 2.77 -7.55 -2.24
N VAL A 74 2.49 -6.71 -3.23
CA VAL A 74 2.99 -5.32 -3.28
C VAL A 74 1.82 -4.35 -3.38
N LEU A 75 1.83 -3.31 -2.56
CA LEU A 75 0.97 -2.15 -2.72
C LEU A 75 1.73 -1.06 -3.50
N LEU A 76 1.14 -0.60 -4.60
CA LEU A 76 1.55 0.60 -5.31
C LEU A 76 0.68 1.77 -4.84
N LEU A 77 1.32 2.87 -4.42
CA LEU A 77 0.65 4.11 -4.05
C LEU A 77 1.20 5.26 -4.89
N VAL A 78 0.30 6.01 -5.54
CA VAL A 78 0.66 7.23 -6.28
C VAL A 78 0.16 8.44 -5.51
N CYS A 79 1.09 9.29 -5.11
CA CYS A 79 0.82 10.52 -4.36
C CYS A 79 1.36 11.73 -5.12
N GLN A 80 0.68 12.86 -5.02
CA GLN A 80 1.22 14.13 -5.47
C GLN A 80 0.80 15.26 -4.54
N ASP A 81 1.78 15.84 -3.87
CA ASP A 81 1.54 17.04 -3.10
C ASP A 81 1.42 18.27 -4.00
N LYS A 82 0.74 19.30 -3.49
CA LYS A 82 0.49 20.54 -4.26
C LYS A 82 1.77 21.26 -4.69
N GLU A 83 2.86 21.02 -3.97
CA GLU A 83 4.17 21.61 -4.20
C GLU A 83 5.01 20.82 -5.21
N GLN A 84 4.59 19.58 -5.53
CA GLN A 84 5.32 18.70 -6.43
C GLN A 84 4.87 18.90 -7.90
N HIS A 85 5.85 18.98 -8.80
CA HIS A 85 5.61 19.07 -10.24
C HIS A 85 5.17 17.75 -10.88
N LYS A 86 5.52 16.62 -10.28
CA LYS A 86 5.21 15.26 -10.75
C LYS A 86 4.80 14.40 -9.55
N PRO A 87 3.94 13.40 -9.75
CA PRO A 87 3.59 12.45 -8.70
C PRO A 87 4.79 11.54 -8.37
N ASP A 88 4.83 11.10 -7.12
CA ASP A 88 5.69 10.02 -6.67
C ASP A 88 4.94 8.68 -6.71
N ILE A 89 5.71 7.61 -6.92
CA ILE A 89 5.23 6.23 -6.86
C ILE A 89 5.97 5.53 -5.73
N HIS A 90 5.21 5.05 -4.74
CA HIS A 90 5.71 4.28 -3.62
C HIS A 90 5.30 2.81 -3.78
N PHE A 91 6.24 1.92 -3.50
CA PHE A 91 6.00 0.48 -3.46
C PHE A 91 6.19 -0.02 -2.04
N PHE A 92 5.22 -0.78 -1.55
CA PHE A 92 5.28 -1.42 -0.23
C PHE A 92 5.13 -2.91 -0.41
N HIS A 93 6.12 -3.69 0.01
CA HIS A 93 5.95 -5.13 0.16
C HIS A 93 5.13 -5.39 1.44
N CYS A 94 3.99 -6.06 1.31
CA CYS A 94 3.10 -6.35 2.42
C CYS A 94 3.27 -7.81 2.84
N ASP A 95 3.93 -8.02 3.99
CA ASP A 95 4.33 -9.32 4.51
C ASP A 95 3.39 -9.87 5.58
N GLU A 96 2.84 -9.02 6.46
CA GLU A 96 1.89 -9.42 7.49
C GLU A 96 0.42 -9.47 7.02
N VAL A 97 0.08 -8.63 6.05
CA VAL A 97 -1.28 -8.46 5.52
C VAL A 97 -1.21 -8.38 4.01
N GLU A 98 -2.15 -8.99 3.29
CA GLU A 98 -2.17 -8.93 1.82
C GLU A 98 -2.39 -7.48 1.32
N ALA A 99 -1.65 -7.08 0.29
CA ALA A 99 -1.74 -5.75 -0.31
C ALA A 99 -3.17 -5.39 -0.77
N GLU A 100 -3.99 -6.37 -1.18
CA GLU A 100 -5.40 -6.16 -1.52
C GLU A 100 -6.23 -5.63 -0.35
N MET A 101 -5.95 -6.11 0.87
CA MET A 101 -6.67 -5.67 2.07
C MET A 101 -6.30 -4.23 2.43
N VAL A 102 -5.02 -3.88 2.28
CA VAL A 102 -4.52 -2.52 2.49
C VAL A 102 -5.10 -1.58 1.43
N HIS A 103 -5.06 -1.98 0.16
CA HIS A 103 -5.66 -1.25 -0.95
C HIS A 103 -7.16 -0.97 -0.71
N ALA A 104 -7.92 -1.98 -0.30
CA ALA A 104 -9.34 -1.83 -0.03
C ALA A 104 -9.61 -0.82 1.12
N ASP A 105 -8.81 -0.83 2.19
CA ASP A 105 -8.95 0.16 3.27
C ASP A 105 -8.66 1.57 2.76
N ILE A 106 -7.57 1.77 2.00
CA ILE A 106 -7.22 3.06 1.40
C ILE A 106 -8.32 3.56 0.47
N ASP A 107 -8.79 2.73 -0.47
CA ASP A 107 -9.83 3.11 -1.44
C ASP A 107 -11.14 3.48 -0.73
N SER A 108 -11.53 2.71 0.29
CA SER A 108 -12.71 3.01 1.09
C SER A 108 -12.57 4.29 1.94
N ALA A 109 -11.37 4.57 2.47
CA ALA A 109 -11.07 5.81 3.19
C ALA A 109 -11.15 7.03 2.25
N ILE A 110 -10.56 6.94 1.05
CA ILE A 110 -10.67 7.97 0.01
C ILE A 110 -12.13 8.16 -0.39
N GLY A 111 -12.87 7.06 -0.57
CA GLY A 111 -14.30 7.06 -0.90
C GLY A 111 -15.14 7.81 0.14
N ASP A 112 -14.91 7.53 1.42
CA ASP A 112 -15.58 8.19 2.53
C ASP A 112 -15.18 9.68 2.64
N ASN A 113 -13.89 10.00 2.46
CA ASN A 113 -13.39 11.37 2.49
C ASN A 113 -13.95 12.25 1.36
N LYS A 114 -14.03 11.72 0.13
CA LYS A 114 -14.51 12.46 -1.04
C LYS A 114 -16.03 12.55 -1.14
N HIS A 115 -16.75 11.51 -0.69
CA HIS A 115 -18.18 11.38 -0.96
C HIS A 115 -19.06 11.30 0.30
N GLY A 116 -18.48 11.37 1.50
CA GLY A 116 -19.21 11.25 2.76
C GLY A 116 -19.89 9.89 2.95
N LYS A 117 -19.45 8.87 2.21
CA LYS A 117 -19.91 7.49 2.40
C LYS A 117 -19.36 6.96 3.73
N LYS A 118 -19.89 5.83 4.20
CA LYS A 118 -19.40 5.12 5.41
C LYS A 118 -18.97 3.69 5.04
N MET A 119 -18.29 3.55 3.90
CA MET A 119 -17.82 2.26 3.38
C MET A 119 -16.67 1.70 4.20
N ARG A 120 -15.80 2.56 4.73
CA ARG A 120 -14.57 2.14 5.40
C ARG A 120 -14.84 1.23 6.60
N LEU A 121 -15.88 1.54 7.39
CA LEU A 121 -16.27 0.70 8.53
C LEU A 121 -16.62 -0.73 8.09
N GLN A 122 -17.28 -0.89 6.94
CA GLN A 122 -17.61 -2.21 6.41
C GLN A 122 -16.36 -2.92 5.88
N THR A 123 -15.48 -2.21 5.16
CA THR A 123 -14.20 -2.73 4.69
C THR A 123 -13.35 -3.25 5.85
N LEU A 124 -13.22 -2.47 6.92
CA LEU A 124 -12.46 -2.86 8.11
C LEU A 124 -13.01 -4.13 8.77
N LYS A 125 -14.34 -4.29 8.83
CA LYS A 125 -14.97 -5.53 9.32
C LYS A 125 -14.61 -6.74 8.46
N VAL A 126 -14.73 -6.61 7.13
CA VAL A 126 -14.37 -7.69 6.19
C VAL A 126 -12.88 -8.04 6.32
N ASN A 127 -12.01 -7.04 6.44
CA ASN A 127 -10.58 -7.25 6.62
C ASN A 127 -10.28 -7.96 7.95
N GLN A 128 -10.90 -7.56 9.06
CA GLN A 128 -10.75 -8.25 10.35
C GLN A 128 -11.19 -9.72 10.28
N GLU A 129 -12.28 -10.02 9.58
CA GLU A 129 -12.74 -11.40 9.38
C GLU A 129 -11.78 -12.22 8.51
N LYS A 130 -11.17 -11.61 7.48
CA LYS A 130 -10.12 -12.25 6.67
C LYS A 130 -8.89 -12.57 7.54
N MET A 131 -8.40 -11.61 8.32
CA MET A 131 -7.26 -11.81 9.23
C MET A 131 -7.53 -12.91 10.25
N LYS A 132 -8.74 -12.92 10.83
CA LYS A 132 -9.14 -13.94 11.79
C LYS A 132 -9.13 -15.34 11.17
N ARG A 133 -9.73 -15.50 9.99
CA ARG A 133 -9.75 -16.79 9.27
C ARG A 133 -8.36 -17.27 8.87
N HIS A 134 -7.51 -16.35 8.42
CA HIS A 134 -6.12 -16.67 8.09
C HIS A 134 -5.36 -17.19 9.31
N ARG A 135 -5.47 -16.49 10.45
CA ARG A 135 -4.88 -16.93 11.72
C ARG A 135 -5.39 -18.30 12.16
N GLU A 136 -6.68 -18.58 12.03
CA GLU A 136 -7.26 -19.90 12.36
C GLU A 136 -6.75 -21.02 11.44
N SER A 137 -6.42 -20.71 10.17
CA SER A 137 -5.88 -21.71 9.24
C SER A 137 -4.42 -22.09 9.49
N ILE A 138 -3.66 -21.21 10.14
CA ILE A 138 -2.24 -21.43 10.47
C ILE A 138 -2.10 -22.14 11.82
N LEU A 139 -3.01 -21.88 12.75
CA LEU A 139 -3.00 -22.54 14.05
C LEU A 139 -3.40 -24.02 13.90
N PRO A 140 -2.69 -24.96 14.55
CA PRO A 140 -3.15 -26.35 14.60
C PRO A 140 -4.53 -26.41 15.25
N PRO A 141 -5.41 -27.35 14.83
CA PRO A 141 -6.73 -27.48 15.43
C PRO A 141 -6.60 -27.65 16.94
N LEU A 142 -7.35 -26.84 17.70
CA LEU A 142 -7.47 -27.01 19.14
C LEU A 142 -8.04 -28.41 19.37
N GLY A 143 -7.24 -29.28 20.01
CA GLY A 143 -7.61 -30.66 20.28
C GLY A 143 -8.91 -30.77 21.09
N PRO A 144 -9.52 -31.98 21.12
CA PRO A 144 -10.76 -32.24 21.85
C PRO A 144 -10.62 -32.08 23.37
#